data_AF-A0A7G8J9P8-F1
#
_entry.id   AF-A0A7G8J9P8-F1
#
_cell.length_a   1.000
_cell.length_b   1.000
_cell.length_c   1.000
_cell.angle_alpha   90.00
_cell.angle_beta   90.00
_cell.angle_gamma   90.00
#
_symmetry.space_group_name_H-M   'P 1'
#
loop_
_entity.id
_entity.type
_entity.pdbx_description
1 polymer ?
#
loop_
_entity_poly.entity_id
_entity_poly.type
_entity_poly.pdbx_seq_one_letter_code
_entity_poly.pdbx_strand_id
1 'polypeptide(L)'
;MAERPPFGSGPLSRADAQQIEATLLPNLDRHHLRLLAHCLRSFQVIAKPRQSGPLPDQQALEQWLLEQPQLVEEPQFRDLLIQQFLTAAQQLEDLAKQRDLSPLELNLGELIEASTTACKARLEAPHNHPSDCDHPLQESSPS
;
A
#
# COMPACT_ATOMS: atom_id res chain seq x y z
N MET A 1 33.06 10.47 3.37
CA MET A 1 32.28 10.24 4.61
C MET A 1 30.86 9.94 4.17
N ALA A 2 30.41 8.68 4.29
CA ALA A 2 29.08 8.29 3.86
C ALA A 2 28.10 8.62 4.98
N GLU A 3 27.34 9.69 4.80
CA GLU A 3 26.29 10.12 5.71
C GLU A 3 25.18 9.07 5.64
N ARG A 4 25.17 8.12 6.58
CA ARG A 4 24.01 7.27 6.83
C ARG A 4 22.88 8.20 7.29
N PRO A 5 21.71 8.22 6.60
CA PRO A 5 20.57 8.94 7.15
C PRO A 5 20.23 8.30 8.50
N PRO A 6 19.96 9.10 9.55
CA PRO A 6 19.41 8.59 10.78
C PRO A 6 18.05 7.96 10.46
N PHE A 7 17.66 6.94 11.21
CA PHE A 7 16.42 6.18 11.10
C PHE A 7 15.15 7.06 11.26
N GLY A 8 14.89 7.90 10.26
CA GLY A 8 13.83 8.92 10.22
C GLY A 8 13.55 9.46 8.80
N SER A 9 14.32 9.03 7.79
CA SER A 9 13.90 9.07 6.38
C SER A 9 13.64 7.63 5.95
N GLY A 10 12.38 7.20 6.04
CA GLY A 10 11.98 5.97 5.35
C GLY A 10 12.22 6.10 3.84
N PRO A 11 12.01 5.03 3.06
CA PRO A 11 12.03 5.05 1.60
C PRO A 11 11.25 6.23 0.99
N LEU A 12 10.23 6.73 1.68
CA LEU A 12 9.48 7.91 1.26
C LEU A 12 10.20 9.20 1.61
N SER A 13 10.41 10.04 0.60
CA SER A 13 10.94 11.39 0.81
C SER A 13 9.92 12.23 1.56
N ARG A 14 10.39 13.26 2.28
CA ARG A 14 9.48 14.24 2.91
C ARG A 14 8.51 14.88 1.90
N ALA A 15 8.98 15.13 0.68
CA ALA A 15 8.15 15.64 -0.42
C ALA A 15 7.02 14.65 -0.76
N ASP A 16 7.34 13.36 -0.90
CA ASP A 16 6.36 12.31 -1.18
C ASP A 16 5.30 12.22 -0.08
N ALA A 17 5.73 12.25 1.18
CA ALA A 17 4.82 12.23 2.33
C ALA A 17 3.88 13.46 2.32
N GLN A 18 4.40 14.65 2.01
CA GLN A 18 3.59 15.87 1.89
C GLN A 18 2.60 15.80 0.73
N GLN A 19 2.98 15.22 -0.41
CA GLN A 19 2.07 15.01 -1.53
C GLN A 19 0.92 14.08 -1.14
N ILE A 20 1.19 13.01 -0.39
CA ILE A 20 0.15 12.12 0.13
C ILE A 20 -0.76 12.87 1.11
N GLU A 21 -0.20 13.72 1.98
CA GLU A 21 -1.00 14.50 2.94
C GLU A 21 -1.87 15.57 2.29
N ALA A 22 -1.42 16.14 1.18
CA ALA A 22 -2.17 17.10 0.39
C ALA A 22 -3.38 16.47 -0.33
N THR A 23 -3.44 15.14 -0.42
CA THR A 23 -4.63 14.46 -0.96
C THR A 23 -5.83 14.61 -0.03
N LEU A 24 -7.02 14.73 -0.60
CA LEU A 24 -8.30 14.74 0.13
C LEU A 24 -8.76 13.32 0.51
N LEU A 25 -7.86 12.34 0.48
CA LEU A 25 -8.17 10.95 0.78
C LEU A 25 -8.49 10.76 2.28
N PRO A 26 -9.37 9.82 2.63
CA PRO A 26 -9.58 9.40 4.01
C PRO A 26 -8.27 8.98 4.69
N ASN A 27 -8.20 9.07 6.01
CA ASN A 27 -7.01 8.69 6.77
C ASN A 27 -6.53 7.26 6.47
N LEU A 28 -7.47 6.33 6.31
CA LEU A 28 -7.16 4.94 6.00
C LEU A 28 -6.49 4.81 4.62
N ASP A 29 -7.05 5.44 3.58
CA ASP A 29 -6.49 5.41 2.23
C ASP A 29 -5.12 6.11 2.17
N ARG A 30 -4.92 7.21 2.90
CA ARG A 30 -3.59 7.85 3.02
C ARG A 30 -2.57 6.94 3.69
N HIS A 31 -2.97 6.19 4.71
CA HIS A 31 -2.09 5.22 5.37
C HIS A 31 -1.72 4.08 4.42
N HIS A 32 -2.70 3.51 3.71
CA HIS A 32 -2.50 2.48 2.70
C HIS A 32 -1.57 2.96 1.58
N LEU A 33 -1.80 4.17 1.08
CA LEU A 33 -0.97 4.80 0.06
C LEU A 33 0.48 4.97 0.51
N ARG A 34 0.71 5.42 1.76
CA ARG A 34 2.05 5.48 2.35
C ARG A 34 2.71 4.10 2.40
N LEU A 35 1.98 3.07 2.80
CA LEU A 35 2.51 1.71 2.86
C LEU A 35 2.91 1.21 1.46
N LEU A 36 2.04 1.36 0.45
CA LEU A 36 2.35 0.96 -0.92
C LEU A 36 3.54 1.73 -1.50
N ALA A 37 3.58 3.05 -1.32
CA ALA A 37 4.65 3.88 -1.84
C ALA A 37 6.00 3.54 -1.16
N HIS A 38 5.97 3.21 0.14
CA HIS A 38 7.12 2.68 0.85
C HIS A 38 7.60 1.35 0.26
N CYS A 39 6.70 0.38 0.06
CA CYS A 39 7.04 -0.93 -0.51
C CYS A 39 7.60 -0.80 -1.93
N LEU A 40 6.96 0.00 -2.79
CA LEU A 40 7.44 0.27 -4.15
C LEU A 40 8.87 0.82 -4.13
N ARG A 41 9.14 1.79 -3.26
CA ARG A 41 10.48 2.38 -3.21
C ARG A 41 11.53 1.39 -2.73
N SER A 42 11.19 0.55 -1.76
CA SER A 42 12.05 -0.55 -1.31
C SER A 42 12.33 -1.53 -2.45
N PHE A 43 11.32 -1.93 -3.23
CA PHE A 43 11.53 -2.75 -4.44
C PHE A 43 12.44 -2.08 -5.47
N GLN A 44 12.27 -0.78 -5.72
CA GLN A 44 13.15 -0.02 -6.62
C GLN A 44 14.59 0.05 -6.10
N VAL A 45 14.80 0.10 -4.78
CA VAL A 45 16.14 0.05 -4.17
C VAL A 45 16.78 -1.32 -4.39
N ILE A 46 16.03 -2.40 -4.11
CA ILE A 46 16.47 -3.78 -4.31
C ILE A 46 16.79 -4.06 -5.78
N ALA A 47 15.98 -3.54 -6.70
CA ALA A 47 16.14 -3.75 -8.13
C ALA A 47 17.32 -2.98 -8.75
N LYS A 48 17.97 -2.04 -8.03
CA LYS A 48 19.06 -1.23 -8.62
C LYS A 48 20.18 -2.10 -9.18
N PRO A 49 20.72 -1.76 -10.37
CA PRO A 49 20.52 -0.51 -11.11
C PRO A 49 19.27 -0.46 -12.02
N ARG A 50 18.43 -1.50 -12.02
CA ARG A 50 17.22 -1.58 -12.84
C ARG A 50 16.16 -0.60 -12.34
N GLN A 51 15.58 0.16 -13.27
CA GLN A 51 14.51 1.13 -13.00
C GLN A 51 13.18 0.77 -13.68
N SER A 52 13.16 -0.29 -14.50
CA SER A 52 12.00 -0.73 -15.28
C SER A 52 11.98 -2.25 -15.39
N GLY A 53 10.79 -2.85 -15.41
CA GLY A 53 10.56 -4.30 -15.44
C GLY A 53 9.82 -4.85 -14.21
N PRO A 54 9.83 -6.18 -14.03
CA PRO A 54 9.16 -6.84 -12.91
C PRO A 54 9.78 -6.48 -11.57
N LEU A 55 8.99 -6.60 -10.51
CA LEU A 55 9.46 -6.48 -9.13
C LEU A 55 10.47 -7.60 -8.82
N PRO A 56 11.40 -7.37 -7.88
CA PRO A 56 12.33 -8.40 -7.45
C PRO A 56 11.58 -9.58 -6.81
N ASP A 57 12.05 -10.79 -7.08
CA ASP A 57 11.46 -12.02 -6.55
C ASP A 57 11.60 -12.09 -5.01
N GLN A 58 10.81 -12.96 -4.39
CA GLN A 58 10.81 -13.18 -2.93
C GLN A 58 12.23 -13.41 -2.38
N GLN A 59 13.06 -14.19 -3.07
CA GLN A 59 14.41 -14.49 -2.64
C GLN A 59 15.29 -13.22 -2.53
N ALA A 60 15.18 -12.30 -3.48
CA ALA A 60 15.94 -11.05 -3.45
C ALA A 60 15.47 -10.13 -2.31
N LEU A 61 14.16 -10.11 -2.04
CA LEU A 61 13.60 -9.40 -0.88
C LEU A 61 14.10 -10.00 0.44
N GLU A 62 14.09 -11.32 0.58
CA GLU A 62 14.58 -12.01 1.77
C GLU A 62 16.05 -11.70 2.04
N GLN A 63 16.90 -11.74 1.01
CA GLN A 63 18.31 -11.37 1.13
C GLN A 63 18.46 -9.92 1.59
N TRP A 64 17.73 -8.99 0.98
CA TRP A 64 17.78 -7.58 1.38
C TRP A 64 17.31 -7.34 2.83
N LEU A 65 16.32 -8.10 3.30
CA LEU A 65 15.86 -8.04 4.69
C LEU A 65 16.89 -8.63 5.66
N LEU A 66 17.64 -9.67 5.26
CA LEU A 66 18.74 -10.23 6.05
C LEU A 66 19.93 -9.26 6.17
N GLU A 67 20.11 -8.37 5.19
CA GLU A 67 21.12 -7.31 5.25
C GLU A 67 20.74 -6.18 6.22
N GLN A 68 19.49 -6.12 6.68
CA GLN A 68 19.06 -5.13 7.66
C GLN A 68 19.32 -5.61 9.09
N PRO A 69 20.22 -4.96 9.84
CA PRO A 69 20.64 -5.43 11.17
C PRO A 69 19.47 -5.53 12.17
N GLN A 70 18.52 -4.61 12.07
CA GLN A 70 17.31 -4.57 12.91
C GLN A 70 16.32 -5.72 12.65
N LEU A 71 16.43 -6.44 11.53
CA LEU A 71 15.53 -7.55 11.17
C LEU A 71 16.20 -8.92 11.33
N VAL A 72 17.52 -8.96 11.50
CA VAL A 72 18.27 -10.20 11.74
C VAL A 72 17.91 -10.81 13.09
N GLU A 73 17.68 -9.97 14.10
CA GLU A 73 17.38 -10.38 15.47
C GLU A 73 15.90 -10.76 15.67
N GLU A 74 15.02 -10.45 14.70
CA GLU A 74 13.57 -10.67 14.80
C GLU A 74 13.01 -11.49 13.62
N PRO A 75 13.24 -12.82 13.58
CA PRO A 75 12.81 -13.65 12.46
C PRO A 75 11.28 -13.64 12.23
N GLN A 76 10.48 -13.64 13.30
CA GLN A 76 9.02 -13.60 13.20
C GLN A 76 8.52 -12.30 12.55
N PHE A 77 9.14 -11.17 12.88
CA PHE A 77 8.81 -9.88 12.29
C PHE A 77 9.20 -9.85 10.80
N ARG A 78 10.36 -10.43 10.45
CA ARG A 78 10.79 -10.56 9.06
C ARG A 78 9.79 -11.36 8.23
N ASP A 79 9.30 -12.50 8.72
CA ASP A 79 8.28 -13.31 8.03
C ASP A 79 7.00 -12.51 7.76
N LEU A 80 6.51 -11.78 8.77
CA LEU A 80 5.34 -10.90 8.62
C LEU A 80 5.61 -9.77 7.61
N LEU A 81 6.80 -9.18 7.65
CA LEU A 81 7.19 -8.12 6.74
C LEU A 81 7.24 -8.63 5.29
N ILE A 82 7.80 -9.83 5.06
CA ILE A 82 7.80 -10.46 3.73
C ILE A 82 6.37 -10.62 3.22
N GLN A 83 5.45 -11.14 4.03
CA GLN A 83 4.04 -11.29 3.61
C GLN A 83 3.41 -9.93 3.28
N GLN A 84 3.71 -8.90 4.06
CA GLN A 84 3.21 -7.55 3.79
C GLN A 84 3.75 -7.00 2.46
N PHE A 85 5.02 -7.24 2.17
CA PHE A 85 5.66 -6.86 0.92
C PHE A 85 5.10 -7.62 -0.28
N LEU A 86 4.89 -8.94 -0.18
CA LEU A 86 4.29 -9.74 -1.25
C LEU A 86 2.85 -9.28 -1.56
N THR A 87 2.08 -8.96 -0.52
CA THR A 87 0.73 -8.39 -0.68
C THR A 87 0.76 -7.03 -1.38
N ALA A 88 1.76 -6.20 -1.07
CA ALA A 88 1.97 -4.93 -1.76
C ALA A 88 2.46 -5.14 -3.20
N ALA A 89 3.34 -6.11 -3.45
CA ALA A 89 3.84 -6.45 -4.77
C ALA A 89 2.70 -6.80 -5.73
N GLN A 90 1.79 -7.67 -5.30
CA GLN A 90 0.62 -8.04 -6.10
C GLN A 90 -0.24 -6.82 -6.46
N GLN A 91 -0.50 -5.93 -5.50
CA GLN A 91 -1.25 -4.69 -5.74
C GLN A 91 -0.54 -3.76 -6.72
N LEU A 92 0.78 -3.64 -6.62
CA LEU A 92 1.59 -2.85 -7.55
C LEU A 92 1.58 -3.47 -8.96
N GLU A 93 1.67 -4.79 -9.08
CA GLU A 93 1.59 -5.47 -10.37
C GLU A 93 0.23 -5.30 -11.04
N ASP A 94 -0.86 -5.43 -10.29
CA ASP A 94 -2.20 -5.22 -10.83
C ASP A 94 -2.45 -3.76 -11.20
N LEU A 95 -1.89 -2.81 -10.45
CA LEU A 95 -1.91 -1.40 -10.82
C LEU A 95 -1.11 -1.16 -12.11
N ALA A 96 0.10 -1.71 -12.20
CA ALA A 96 0.96 -1.54 -13.37
C ALA A 96 0.30 -2.06 -14.65
N LYS A 97 -0.36 -3.23 -14.58
CA LYS A 97 -1.17 -3.79 -15.68
C LYS A 97 -2.30 -2.86 -16.11
N GLN A 98 -2.99 -2.22 -15.15
CA GLN A 98 -4.06 -1.26 -15.46
C GLN A 98 -3.55 0.01 -16.16
N ARG A 99 -2.26 0.33 -16.00
CA ARG A 99 -1.62 1.53 -16.56
C ARG A 99 -0.74 1.23 -17.78
N ASP A 100 -0.66 -0.03 -18.20
CA ASP A 100 0.25 -0.48 -19.26
C ASP A 100 1.72 -0.13 -18.96
N LEU A 101 2.11 -0.18 -17.69
CA LEU A 101 3.46 0.12 -17.20
C LEU A 101 4.10 -1.12 -16.59
N SER A 102 5.42 -1.13 -16.47
CA SER A 102 6.09 -2.12 -15.61
C SER A 102 5.94 -1.75 -14.14
N PRO A 103 5.84 -2.71 -13.21
CA PRO A 103 5.61 -2.41 -11.81
C PRO A 103 6.74 -1.61 -11.15
N LEU A 104 7.99 -1.71 -11.62
CA LEU A 104 9.09 -0.85 -11.16
C LEU A 104 9.01 0.60 -11.66
N GLU A 105 8.29 0.85 -12.75
CA GLU A 105 8.13 2.19 -13.37
C GLU A 105 7.02 3.00 -12.70
N LEU A 106 6.21 2.36 -11.85
CA LEU A 106 5.21 3.05 -11.06
C LEU A 106 5.86 4.17 -10.24
N ASN A 107 5.10 5.24 -10.08
CA ASN A 107 5.50 6.41 -9.32
C ASN A 107 4.38 6.81 -8.34
N LEU A 108 4.68 7.79 -7.49
CA LEU A 108 3.72 8.25 -6.49
C LEU A 108 2.43 8.81 -7.10
N GLY A 109 2.50 9.46 -8.27
CA GLY A 109 1.34 9.99 -8.96
C GLY A 109 0.34 8.90 -9.35
N GLU A 110 0.83 7.79 -9.93
CA GLU A 110 0.00 6.62 -10.27
C GLU A 110 -0.67 6.03 -9.04
N LEU A 111 0.07 5.93 -7.92
CA LEU A 111 -0.46 5.42 -6.66
C LEU A 111 -1.56 6.33 -6.09
N ILE A 112 -1.34 7.65 -6.10
CA ILE A 112 -2.33 8.65 -5.65
C ILE A 112 -3.60 8.55 -6.49
N GLU A 113 -3.48 8.46 -7.81
CA GLU A 113 -4.61 8.39 -8.71
C GLU A 113 -5.40 7.09 -8.52
N ALA A 114 -4.70 5.96 -8.36
CA ALA A 114 -5.31 4.67 -8.08
C ALA A 114 -6.09 4.69 -6.75
N SER A 115 -5.47 5.21 -5.67
CA SER A 115 -6.13 5.36 -4.37
C SER A 115 -7.34 6.29 -4.44
N THR A 116 -7.25 7.37 -5.21
CA THR A 116 -8.37 8.31 -5.42
C THR A 116 -9.52 7.65 -6.19
N THR A 117 -9.21 6.88 -7.23
CA THR A 117 -10.21 6.16 -8.02
C THR A 117 -10.90 5.09 -7.17
N ALA A 118 -10.14 4.30 -6.42
CA ALA A 118 -10.68 3.28 -5.52
C ALA A 118 -11.55 3.90 -4.41
N CYS A 119 -11.13 5.02 -3.83
CA CYS A 119 -11.90 5.76 -2.83
C CYS A 119 -13.23 6.26 -3.40
N LYS A 120 -13.20 6.90 -4.58
CA LYS A 120 -14.41 7.36 -5.29
C LYS A 120 -15.35 6.21 -5.60
N ALA A 121 -14.84 5.11 -6.17
CA ALA A 121 -15.65 3.93 -6.48
C ALA A 121 -16.36 3.35 -5.24
N ARG A 122 -15.72 3.38 -4.06
CA ARG A 122 -16.33 2.95 -2.79
C ARG A 122 -17.41 3.92 -2.29
N LEU A 123 -17.26 5.21 -2.55
CA LEU A 123 -18.24 6.24 -2.19
C LEU A 123 -19.44 6.24 -3.15
N GLU A 124 -19.20 5.93 -4.42
CA GLU A 124 -20.21 5.90 -5.49
C GLU A 124 -20.92 4.54 -5.59
N ALA A 125 -20.30 3.45 -5.11
CA ALA A 125 -20.97 2.17 -4.95
C ALA A 125 -22.13 2.35 -3.94
N PRO A 126 -23.39 2.22 -4.39
CA PRO A 126 -24.52 2.42 -3.48
C PRO A 126 -24.40 1.41 -2.35
N HIS A 127 -24.64 1.89 -1.12
CA HIS A 127 -24.96 1.05 0.02
C HIS A 127 -26.10 0.11 -0.38
N ASN A 128 -25.76 -1.09 -0.85
CA ASN A 128 -26.67 -2.23 -0.89
C ASN A 128 -26.78 -2.70 0.57
N HIS A 129 -27.39 -1.86 1.40
CA HIS A 129 -27.89 -2.28 2.68
C HIS A 129 -29.12 -3.13 2.36
N PRO A 130 -29.14 -4.44 2.66
CA PRO A 130 -30.41 -5.12 2.83
C PRO A 130 -31.04 -4.49 4.07
N SER A 131 -31.78 -3.41 3.87
CA SER A 131 -32.70 -2.86 4.85
C SER A 131 -33.91 -3.79 4.93
N ASP A 132 -33.66 -5.06 5.25
CA ASP A 132 -34.68 -5.97 5.74
C ASP A 132 -34.78 -5.75 7.26
N CYS A 133 -35.28 -4.57 7.62
CA CYS A 133 -35.90 -4.39 8.92
C CYS A 133 -37.33 -4.91 8.78
N ASP A 134 -37.49 -6.22 8.73
CA ASP A 134 -38.76 -6.87 9.08
C ASP A 134 -38.96 -6.62 10.59
N HIS A 135 -39.58 -5.48 10.89
CA HIS A 135 -40.12 -5.18 12.19
C HIS A 135 -41.53 -5.78 12.19
N PRO A 136 -41.81 -6.89 12.91
CA PRO A 136 -43.19 -7.27 13.12
C PRO A 136 -43.86 -6.17 13.95
N LEU A 137 -44.83 -5.48 13.33
CA LEU A 137 -45.70 -4.55 14.02
C LEU A 137 -46.44 -5.33 15.12
N GLN A 138 -46.03 -5.11 16.37
CA GLN A 138 -46.81 -5.44 17.55
C GLN A 138 -48.14 -4.65 17.46
N GLU A 139 -49.20 -5.30 16.98
CA GLU A 139 -50.56 -4.81 17.24
C GLU A 139 -50.86 -5.01 18.73
N SER A 140 -50.70 -3.93 19.49
CA SER A 140 -51.20 -3.82 20.86
C SER A 140 -52.62 -3.24 20.83
N SER A 141 -53.62 -4.12 21.01
CA SER A 141 -54.92 -3.90 21.71
C SER A 141 -55.89 -2.85 21.11
N PRO A 142 -57.16 -2.67 21.60
CA PRO A 142 -57.93 -3.33 22.66
C PRO A 142 -59.42 -3.68 22.30
N SER A 143 -60.11 -4.38 23.22
CA SER A 143 -61.52 -4.23 23.68
C SER A 143 -62.22 -5.55 23.99
#